data_AF-A0A920MCZ6-F1
#
_entry.id   AF-A0A920MCZ6-F1
#
_cell.length_a   1.000
_cell.length_b   1.000
_cell.length_c   1.000
_cell.angle_alpha   90.00
_cell.angle_beta   90.00
_cell.angle_gamma   90.00
#
_symmetry.space_group_name_H-M   'P 1'
#
loop_
_entity.id
_entity.type
_entity.pdbx_description
1 polymer ?
#
loop_
_entity_poly.entity_id
_entity_poly.type
_entity_poly.pdbx_seq_one_letter_code
_entity_poly.pdbx_strand_id
1 'polypeptide(L)'
;MSLGDSSWWTIHMAGFSISPVQYQKITRISLLLLAFIIVTGAAVRLSGSGLGCSDWPTCENDQLVAEIDDVHAMVEFVNRVITGFVASGCNYCGFRLAL
;
A
#
# COMPACT_ATOMS: atom_id res chain seq x y z
N MET A 1 25.85 -0.73 22.85
CA MET A 1 24.45 -0.94 23.26
C MET A 1 24.08 0.18 24.23
N SER A 2 23.71 1.35 23.70
CA SER A 2 23.19 2.48 24.49
C SER A 2 21.81 2.79 23.95
N LEU A 3 20.79 2.33 24.68
CA LEU A 3 19.40 2.75 24.52
C LEU A 3 19.27 4.11 25.20
N GLY A 4 19.00 5.20 24.46
CA GLY A 4 18.97 6.51 25.10
C GLY A 4 18.89 7.72 24.19
N ASP A 5 17.76 7.84 23.48
CA ASP A 5 17.09 9.12 23.40
C ASP A 5 15.57 8.83 23.22
N SER A 6 14.83 8.86 24.33
CA SER A 6 13.37 8.76 24.36
C SER A 6 12.65 10.04 23.87
N SER A 7 13.39 11.11 23.56
CA SER A 7 12.85 12.38 23.05
C SER A 7 12.45 12.33 21.57
N TRP A 8 13.02 11.41 20.77
CA TRP A 8 12.57 11.19 19.38
C TRP A 8 11.12 10.70 19.30
N TRP A 9 10.70 9.81 20.21
CA TRP A 9 9.31 9.34 20.25
C TRP A 9 8.37 10.44 20.75
N THR A 10 8.78 11.27 21.71
CA THR A 10 7.90 12.28 22.29
C THR A 10 7.69 13.51 21.40
N ILE A 11 8.69 13.90 20.60
CA ILE A 11 8.59 15.08 19.70
C ILE A 11 7.69 14.78 18.48
N HIS A 12 7.62 13.53 18.01
CA HIS A 12 6.79 13.13 16.85
C HIS A 12 5.35 12.70 17.21
N MET A 13 5.05 12.46 18.48
CA MET A 13 3.69 12.14 18.95
C MET A 13 2.88 13.38 19.38
N ALA A 14 3.34 14.58 19.02
CA ALA A 14 2.65 15.82 19.32
C ALA A 14 1.35 15.96 18.51
N GLY A 15 0.25 15.46 19.08
CA GLY A 15 -1.05 16.13 19.01
C GLY A 15 -2.00 15.78 17.86
N PHE A 16 -2.21 14.51 17.55
CA PHE A 16 -3.37 14.11 16.74
C PHE A 16 -4.55 13.78 17.66
N SER A 17 -5.46 14.75 17.90
CA SER A 17 -6.71 14.50 18.63
C SER A 17 -7.73 13.79 17.72
N ILE A 18 -7.63 12.46 17.59
CA ILE A 18 -8.63 11.65 16.87
C ILE A 18 -9.93 11.60 17.67
N SER A 19 -11.04 12.04 17.07
CA SER A 19 -12.39 11.76 17.59
C SER A 19 -12.74 10.26 17.46
N PRO A 20 -13.49 9.66 18.41
CA PRO A 20 -13.92 8.26 18.32
C PRO A 20 -14.63 7.91 17.00
N VAL A 21 -15.39 8.88 16.45
CA VAL A 21 -16.09 8.71 15.17
C VAL A 21 -15.12 8.74 13.98
N GLN A 22 -14.09 9.60 14.04
CA GLN A 22 -13.01 9.62 13.05
C GLN A 22 -12.26 8.28 13.04
N TYR A 23 -11.94 7.75 14.23
CA TYR A 23 -11.23 6.48 14.39
C TYR A 23 -11.98 5.34 13.71
N GLN A 24 -13.28 5.19 14.00
CA GLN A 24 -14.10 4.14 13.40
C GLN A 24 -14.16 4.24 11.87
N LYS A 25 -14.21 5.45 11.30
CA LYS A 25 -14.21 5.65 9.86
C LYS A 25 -12.88 5.21 9.23
N ILE A 26 -11.75 5.65 9.79
CA ILE A 26 -10.41 5.29 9.29
C ILE A 26 -10.22 3.78 9.38
N THR A 27 -10.50 3.16 10.53
CA THR A 27 -10.35 1.71 10.70
C THR A 27 -11.21 0.90 9.72
N ARG A 28 -12.46 1.31 9.46
CA ARG A 28 -13.32 0.64 8.48
C ARG A 28 -12.75 0.75 7.06
N ILE A 29 -12.28 1.94 6.67
CA ILE A 29 -11.66 2.15 5.36
C ILE A 29 -10.38 1.34 5.23
N SER A 30 -9.50 1.38 6.22
CA SER A 30 -8.26 0.59 6.23
C SER A 30 -8.55 -0.91 6.17
N LEU A 31 -9.55 -1.41 6.90
CA LEU A 31 -9.95 -2.81 6.84
C LEU A 31 -10.39 -3.23 5.44
N LEU A 32 -11.22 -2.44 4.78
CA LEU A 32 -11.69 -2.72 3.41
C LEU A 32 -10.55 -2.70 2.41
N LEU A 33 -9.65 -1.71 2.50
CA LEU A 33 -8.49 -1.58 1.62
C LEU A 33 -7.49 -2.75 1.81
N LEU A 34 -7.27 -3.16 3.06
CA LEU A 34 -6.42 -4.31 3.38
C LEU A 34 -7.04 -5.62 2.88
N ALA A 35 -8.33 -5.82 3.09
CA ALA A 35 -9.02 -6.99 2.55
C ALA A 35 -8.92 -7.05 1.02
N PHE A 36 -9.09 -5.91 0.35
CA PHE A 36 -8.98 -5.81 -1.10
C PHE A 36 -7.57 -6.19 -1.60
N ILE A 37 -6.50 -5.63 -1.02
CA ILE A 37 -5.14 -5.93 -1.48
C ILE A 37 -4.71 -7.36 -1.19
N ILE A 38 -5.23 -7.97 -0.12
CA ILE A 38 -5.01 -9.38 0.17
C ILE A 38 -5.63 -10.25 -0.91
N VAL A 39 -6.85 -9.94 -1.36
CA VAL A 39 -7.53 -10.70 -2.41
C VAL A 39 -6.79 -10.57 -3.74
N THR A 40 -6.36 -9.36 -4.13
CA THR A 40 -5.61 -9.17 -5.38
C THR A 40 -4.24 -9.85 -5.32
N GLY A 41 -3.53 -9.76 -4.19
CA GLY A 41 -2.26 -10.47 -4.00
C GLY A 41 -2.40 -11.99 -3.98
N ALA A 42 -3.49 -12.51 -3.40
CA ALA A 42 -3.82 -13.93 -3.45
C ALA A 42 -4.11 -14.38 -4.88
N ALA A 43 -4.80 -13.56 -5.68
CA ALA A 43 -5.05 -13.85 -7.09
C ALA A 43 -3.74 -13.98 -7.90
N VAL A 44 -2.79 -13.06 -7.73
CA VAL A 44 -1.45 -13.12 -8.36
C VAL A 44 -0.72 -14.43 -8.01
N ARG A 45 -0.84 -14.86 -6.75
CA ARG A 45 -0.16 -16.05 -6.26
C ARG A 45 -0.80 -17.34 -6.79
N LEU A 46 -2.13 -17.36 -6.89
CA LEU A 46 -2.89 -18.48 -7.45
C LEU A 46 -2.77 -18.58 -8.97
N SER A 47 -2.57 -17.46 -9.67
CA SER A 47 -2.34 -17.43 -11.11
C SER A 47 -0.89 -17.75 -11.52
N GLY A 48 0.01 -17.95 -10.55
CA GLY A 48 1.44 -18.16 -10.81
C GLY A 48 2.17 -16.92 -11.33
N SER A 49 1.52 -15.76 -11.35
CA SER A 49 2.02 -14.51 -11.92
C SER A 49 2.98 -13.75 -11.01
N GLY A 50 3.43 -14.32 -9.89
CA GLY A 50 4.25 -13.62 -8.89
C GLY A 50 5.70 -13.37 -9.28
N LEU A 51 6.11 -13.80 -10.47
CA LEU A 51 7.44 -13.60 -11.08
C LEU A 51 7.31 -13.03 -12.50
N GLY A 52 6.19 -12.36 -12.79
CA GLY A 52 5.90 -11.81 -14.11
C GLY A 52 6.64 -10.50 -14.42
N CYS A 53 7.10 -9.74 -13.43
CA CYS A 53 7.97 -8.57 -13.64
C CYS A 53 9.40 -8.85 -13.14
N SER A 54 10.41 -8.47 -13.92
CA SER A 54 11.82 -8.64 -13.57
C SER A 54 12.32 -7.63 -12.52
N ASP A 55 11.75 -6.42 -12.46
CA ASP A 55 12.25 -5.36 -11.56
C ASP A 55 11.15 -4.38 -11.07
N TRP A 56 11.54 -3.34 -10.33
CA TRP A 56 10.71 -2.16 -10.00
C TRP A 56 11.59 -0.89 -10.06
N PRO A 57 11.19 0.22 -10.71
CA PRO A 57 9.85 0.59 -11.22
C PRO A 57 9.51 0.12 -12.64
N THR A 58 10.48 -0.38 -13.38
CA THR A 58 10.32 -0.98 -14.71
C THR A 58 9.94 -2.46 -14.57
N CYS A 59 8.94 -2.93 -15.33
CA CYS A 59 8.44 -4.30 -15.22
C CYS A 59 9.21 -5.29 -16.10
N GLU A 60 9.46 -4.97 -17.38
CA GLU A 60 10.17 -5.85 -18.33
C GLU A 60 10.97 -5.01 -19.35
N ASN A 61 12.20 -5.39 -19.70
CA ASN A 61 13.01 -4.73 -20.76
C ASN A 61 13.06 -3.18 -20.69
N ASP A 62 13.24 -2.60 -19.50
CA ASP A 62 13.18 -1.14 -19.25
C ASP A 62 11.83 -0.46 -19.59
N GLN A 63 10.77 -1.24 -19.84
CA GLN A 63 9.40 -0.74 -19.97
C GLN A 63 8.80 -0.50 -18.58
N LEU A 64 8.23 0.69 -18.38
CA LEU A 64 7.51 1.05 -17.15
C LEU A 64 6.19 0.28 -17.00
N VAL A 65 5.62 -0.19 -18.10
CA VAL A 65 4.36 -0.94 -18.15
C VAL A 65 4.65 -2.35 -18.65
N ALA A 66 3.89 -3.33 -18.14
CA ALA A 66 3.96 -4.70 -18.62
C ALA A 66 3.56 -4.79 -20.11
N GLU A 67 4.21 -5.68 -20.83
CA GLU A 67 3.85 -6.00 -22.21
C GLU A 67 2.47 -6.69 -22.26
N ILE A 68 1.66 -6.34 -23.26
CA ILE A 68 0.24 -6.76 -23.32
C ILE A 68 0.11 -8.25 -23.70
N ASP A 69 1.14 -8.82 -24.32
CA ASP A 69 1.20 -10.22 -24.72
C ASP A 69 1.52 -11.16 -23.54
N ASP A 70 2.11 -10.65 -22.45
CA ASP A 70 2.38 -11.42 -21.23
C ASP A 70 1.35 -11.12 -20.13
N VAL A 71 0.38 -12.03 -20.02
CA VAL A 71 -0.68 -11.96 -19.01
C VAL A 71 -0.12 -12.09 -17.58
N HIS A 72 0.97 -12.82 -17.37
CA HIS A 72 1.57 -12.96 -16.04
C HIS A 72 2.24 -11.65 -15.60
N ALA A 73 3.00 -11.01 -16.49
CA ALA A 73 3.59 -9.70 -16.24
C ALA A 73 2.53 -8.64 -15.95
N MET A 74 1.46 -8.62 -16.76
CA MET A 74 0.36 -7.66 -16.59
C MET A 74 -0.38 -7.83 -15.26
N VAL A 75 -0.65 -9.07 -14.84
CA VAL A 75 -1.31 -9.35 -13.55
C VAL A 75 -0.44 -8.89 -12.36
N GLU A 76 0.88 -9.10 -12.40
CA GLU A 76 1.77 -8.62 -11.34
C GLU A 76 1.84 -7.09 -11.29
N PHE A 77 2.03 -6.45 -12.44
CA PHE A 77 2.11 -5.00 -12.55
C PHE A 77 0.86 -4.32 -12.02
N VAL A 78 -0.33 -4.83 -12.37
CA VAL A 78 -1.61 -4.29 -11.88
C VAL A 78 -1.70 -4.38 -10.35
N ASN A 79 -1.29 -5.50 -9.75
CA ASN A 79 -1.32 -5.63 -8.29
C ASN A 79 -0.35 -4.65 -7.58
N ARG A 80 0.82 -4.39 -8.17
CA ARG A 80 1.78 -3.38 -7.68
C ARG A 80 1.19 -1.97 -7.76
N VAL A 81 0.55 -1.62 -8.87
CA VAL A 81 -0.12 -0.33 -9.07
C VAL A 81 -1.27 -0.15 -8.07
N ILE A 82 -2.11 -1.17 -7.87
CA ILE A 82 -3.19 -1.15 -6.87
C ILE A 82 -2.62 -0.90 -5.47
N THR A 83 -1.52 -1.57 -5.10
CA THR A 83 -0.87 -1.36 -3.80
C THR A 83 -0.44 0.09 -3.61
N GLY A 84 0.16 0.70 -4.65
CA GLY A 84 0.54 2.11 -4.66
C GLY A 84 -0.66 3.04 -4.42
N PHE A 85 -1.76 2.83 -5.16
CA PHE A 85 -2.99 3.62 -5.00
C PHE A 85 -3.62 3.47 -3.61
N VAL A 86 -3.67 2.25 -3.07
CA VAL A 86 -4.19 1.98 -1.72
C VAL A 86 -3.36 2.71 -0.66
N ALA A 87 -2.04 2.67 -0.77
CA ALA A 87 -1.14 3.36 0.14
C ALA A 87 -1.32 4.89 0.08
N SER A 88 -1.36 5.48 -1.12
CA SER A 88 -1.62 6.91 -1.27
C SER A 88 -3.00 7.28 -0.73
N GLY A 89 -4.04 6.53 -1.08
CA GLY A 89 -5.41 6.75 -0.62
C GLY A 89 -5.55 6.71 0.90
N CYS A 90 -4.84 5.79 1.58
CA CYS A 90 -4.85 5.72 3.04
C CYS A 90 -4.19 6.95 3.68
N ASN A 91 -3.12 7.50 3.09
CA ASN A 91 -2.49 8.74 3.53
C ASN A 91 -3.43 9.95 3.34
N TYR A 92 -4.09 10.04 2.17
CA TYR A 92 -5.06 11.10 1.90
C TYR A 92 -6.31 11.01 2.80
N CYS A 93 -6.78 9.80 3.11
CA CYS A 93 -7.91 9.60 4.01
C CYS A 93 -7.54 10.00 5.44
N GLY A 94 -6.36 9.58 5.92
CA GLY A 94 -5.82 10.00 7.21
C GLY A 94 -5.68 11.52 7.33
N PHE A 95 -5.16 12.19 6.29
CA PHE A 95 -4.96 13.63 6.26
C PHE A 95 -6.27 14.44 6.13
N ARG A 96 -7.20 14.01 5.25
CA ARG A 96 -8.49 14.71 5.04
C ARG A 96 -9.47 14.54 6.19
N LEU A 97 -9.33 13.48 6.99
CA LEU A 97 -10.07 13.32 8.25
C LEU A 97 -9.32 13.95 9.44
N ALA A 98 -8.07 14.41 9.28
CA ALA A 98 -7.32 15.13 10.31
C ALA A 98 -7.63 16.64 10.37
N LEU A 99 -7.93 17.23 9.20
CA LEU A 99 -8.30 18.64 9.00
C LEU A 99 -9.81 18.84 9.08
#